data_AF-B9G1B7-F1
#
_entry.id   AF-B9G1B7-F1
#
_cell.length_a   1.000
_cell.length_b   1.000
_cell.length_c   1.000
_cell.angle_alpha   90.00
_cell.angle_beta   90.00
_cell.angle_gamma   90.00
#
_symmetry.space_group_name_H-M   'P 1'
#
loop_
_entity.id
_entity.type
_entity.pdbx_description
1 polymer ?
#
loop_
_entity_poly.entity_id
_entity_poly.type
_entity_poly.pdbx_seq_one_letter_code
_entity_poly.pdbx_strand_id
1 'polypeptide(L)'
;MATPSAATRKKLQRKFRLRGFTLKVDALEEAAAFLARFPDAEDDALDLLLDELDKEPRNFSLPLSSILDRDAVRRVVALLVEAEEAVDAASPAATSARSALRVVDSFVVPRFHYDPIKKVFYEYVDAASPL
;
A
#
# COMPACT_ATOMS: atom_id res chain seq x y z
N MET A 1 1.40 6.65 -26.59
CA MET A 1 0.30 5.94 -25.91
C MET A 1 0.12 4.60 -26.59
N ALA A 2 0.72 3.53 -26.08
CA ALA A 2 0.62 2.21 -26.68
C ALA A 2 -0.80 1.67 -26.43
N THR A 3 -1.56 1.47 -27.51
CA THR A 3 -2.89 0.85 -27.42
C THR A 3 -2.72 -0.61 -27.01
N PRO A 4 -3.36 -1.08 -25.93
CA PRO A 4 -3.27 -2.47 -25.51
C PRO A 4 -3.82 -3.38 -26.61
N SER A 5 -3.08 -4.43 -26.97
CA SER A 5 -3.47 -5.32 -28.06
C SER A 5 -4.84 -5.95 -27.76
N ALA A 6 -5.66 -6.15 -28.79
CA ALA A 6 -6.97 -6.80 -28.64
C ALA A 6 -6.87 -8.22 -28.03
N ALA A 7 -5.72 -8.88 -28.19
CA ALA A 7 -5.42 -10.17 -27.58
C ALA A 7 -5.26 -10.05 -26.06
N THR A 8 -4.50 -9.05 -25.59
CA THR A 8 -4.28 -8.77 -24.16
C THR A 8 -5.61 -8.44 -23.46
N ARG A 9 -6.49 -7.66 -24.09
CA ARG A 9 -7.83 -7.33 -23.55
C ARG A 9 -8.71 -8.57 -23.35
N LYS A 10 -8.74 -9.49 -24.32
CA LYS A 10 -9.52 -10.75 -24.19
C LYS A 10 -8.96 -11.67 -23.11
N LYS A 11 -7.63 -11.72 -22.98
CA LYS A 11 -6.94 -12.53 -21.97
C LYS A 11 -7.25 -12.03 -20.55
N LEU A 12 -7.15 -10.71 -20.34
CA LEU A 12 -7.56 -10.02 -19.12
C LEU A 12 -9.01 -10.36 -18.76
N GLN A 13 -9.95 -10.11 -19.67
CA GLN A 13 -11.37 -10.39 -19.43
C GLN A 13 -11.62 -11.85 -19.05
N ARG A 14 -10.93 -12.81 -19.68
CA ARG A 14 -11.08 -14.24 -19.37
C ARG A 14 -10.53 -14.57 -17.98
N LYS A 15 -9.35 -14.09 -17.59
CA LYS A 15 -8.77 -14.36 -16.26
C LYS A 15 -9.59 -13.73 -15.13
N PHE A 16 -10.05 -12.49 -15.30
CA PHE A 16 -10.92 -11.83 -14.33
C PHE A 16 -12.28 -12.54 -14.20
N ARG A 17 -12.88 -12.97 -15.32
CA ARG A 17 -14.16 -13.71 -15.30
C ARG A 17 -14.04 -15.07 -14.62
N LEU A 18 -12.89 -15.75 -14.73
CA LEU A 18 -12.63 -17.02 -14.04
C LEU A 18 -12.57 -16.86 -12.51
N ARG A 19 -12.14 -15.70 -12.01
CA ARG A 19 -12.12 -15.36 -10.58
C ARG A 19 -13.45 -14.79 -10.06
N GLY A 20 -14.45 -14.62 -10.94
CA GLY A 20 -15.78 -14.09 -10.58
C GLY A 20 -15.91 -12.57 -10.66
N PHE A 21 -14.93 -11.88 -11.24
CA PHE A 21 -14.97 -10.43 -11.42
C PHE A 21 -15.59 -10.02 -12.76
N THR A 22 -16.36 -8.94 -12.75
CA THR A 22 -16.90 -8.32 -13.96
C THR A 22 -16.20 -6.97 -14.17
N LEU A 23 -15.33 -6.86 -15.17
CA LEU A 23 -14.61 -5.61 -15.47
C LEU A 23 -15.44 -4.64 -16.31
N LYS A 24 -15.47 -3.36 -15.92
CA LYS A 24 -15.86 -2.27 -16.84
C LYS A 24 -14.79 -2.06 -17.90
N VAL A 25 -15.18 -1.44 -19.02
CA VAL A 25 -14.25 -1.11 -20.13
C VAL A 25 -13.10 -0.23 -19.64
N ASP A 26 -13.39 0.75 -18.79
CA ASP A 26 -12.38 1.66 -18.24
C ASP A 26 -11.38 0.94 -17.32
N ALA A 27 -11.85 -0.03 -16.54
CA ALA A 27 -11.02 -0.84 -15.66
C ALA A 27 -10.10 -1.78 -16.46
N LEU A 28 -10.61 -2.31 -17.58
CA LEU A 28 -9.83 -3.12 -18.51
C LEU A 28 -8.71 -2.31 -19.16
N GLU A 29 -8.95 -1.05 -19.50
CA GLU A 29 -7.94 -0.17 -20.09
C GLU A 29 -6.84 0.19 -19.09
N GLU A 30 -7.20 0.47 -17.84
CA GLU A 30 -6.23 0.74 -16.77
C GLU A 30 -5.38 -0.51 -16.47
N ALA A 31 -5.99 -1.69 -16.36
CA ALA A 31 -5.26 -2.95 -16.16
C ALA A 31 -4.31 -3.25 -17.33
N ALA A 32 -4.76 -3.00 -18.56
CA ALA A 32 -3.92 -3.22 -19.73
C ALA A 32 -2.77 -2.20 -19.83
N ALA A 33 -2.98 -0.96 -19.38
CA ALA A 33 -1.92 0.05 -19.25
C ALA A 33 -0.88 -0.35 -18.20
N PHE A 34 -1.30 -0.99 -17.10
CA PHE A 34 -0.40 -1.56 -16.11
C PHE A 34 0.43 -2.72 -16.68
N LEU A 35 -0.19 -3.66 -17.39
CA LEU A 35 0.54 -4.77 -18.01
C LEU A 35 1.52 -4.31 -19.10
N ALA A 36 1.20 -3.23 -19.82
CA ALA A 36 2.11 -2.66 -20.82
C ALA A 36 3.43 -2.13 -20.23
N ARG A 37 3.51 -1.94 -18.91
CA ARG A 37 4.76 -1.62 -18.19
C ARG A 37 5.68 -2.83 -18.02
N PHE A 38 5.15 -4.05 -18.12
CA PHE A 38 5.87 -5.31 -17.89
C PHE A 38 5.71 -6.29 -19.07
N PRO A 39 6.28 -6.00 -20.25
CA PRO A 39 6.11 -6.83 -21.45
C PRO A 39 6.68 -8.26 -21.30
N ASP A 40 7.67 -8.45 -20.43
CA ASP A 40 8.33 -9.75 -20.21
C ASP A 40 7.65 -10.59 -19.12
N ALA A 41 6.78 -9.98 -18.31
CA ALA A 41 6.13 -10.60 -17.15
C ALA A 41 4.62 -10.30 -17.08
N GLU A 42 3.97 -10.14 -18.25
CA GLU A 42 2.56 -9.77 -18.33
C GLU A 42 1.65 -10.75 -17.58
N ASP A 43 1.94 -12.05 -17.63
CA ASP A 43 1.13 -13.08 -16.97
C ASP A 43 1.29 -13.06 -15.44
N ASP A 44 2.51 -12.90 -14.96
CA ASP A 44 2.82 -12.85 -13.53
C ASP A 44 2.29 -11.56 -12.89
N ALA A 45 2.45 -10.42 -13.58
CA ALA A 45 1.90 -9.13 -13.15
C ALA A 45 0.36 -9.16 -13.12
N LEU A 46 -0.27 -9.88 -14.06
CA LEU A 46 -1.70 -10.08 -14.08
C LEU A 46 -2.18 -10.96 -12.92
N ASP A 47 -1.50 -12.07 -12.65
CA ASP A 47 -1.85 -12.96 -11.54
C ASP A 47 -1.64 -12.27 -10.18
N LEU A 48 -0.59 -11.45 -10.03
CA LEU A 48 -0.37 -10.62 -8.85
C LEU A 48 -1.48 -9.58 -8.63
N LEU A 49 -1.89 -8.87 -9.70
CA LEU A 49 -3.00 -7.92 -9.64
C LEU A 49 -4.31 -8.58 -9.20
N LEU A 50 -4.58 -9.79 -9.70
CA LEU A 50 -5.74 -10.58 -9.31
C LEU A 50 -5.67 -11.04 -7.86
N ASP A 51 -4.50 -11.51 -7.41
CA ASP A 51 -4.33 -11.97 -6.04
C ASP A 51 -4.45 -10.81 -5.04
N GLU A 52 -3.97 -9.60 -5.35
CA GLU A 52 -4.21 -8.42 -4.51
C GLU A 52 -5.68 -7.98 -4.52
N LEU A 53 -6.37 -8.07 -5.66
CA LEU A 53 -7.82 -7.84 -5.74
C LEU A 53 -8.63 -8.87 -4.93
N ASP A 54 -8.16 -10.11 -4.85
CA ASP A 54 -8.75 -11.16 -4.02
C ASP A 54 -8.40 -10.99 -2.51
N LYS A 55 -7.26 -10.34 -2.19
CA LYS A 55 -6.83 -10.01 -0.82
C LYS A 55 -7.49 -8.77 -0.26
N GLU A 56 -7.85 -7.78 -1.08
CA GLU A 56 -8.70 -6.68 -0.62
C GLU A 56 -9.98 -7.30 -0.06
N PRO A 57 -10.22 -7.18 1.26
CA PRO A 57 -11.27 -7.96 1.86
C PRO A 57 -12.60 -7.52 1.26
N ARG A 58 -13.56 -8.43 1.40
CA ARG A 58 -15.02 -8.33 1.50
C ARG A 58 -15.54 -7.12 2.34
N ASN A 59 -14.85 -6.00 2.35
CA ASN A 59 -15.12 -4.73 3.04
C ASN A 59 -16.07 -3.84 2.23
N PHE A 60 -16.17 -4.04 0.91
CA PHE A 60 -17.35 -3.61 0.16
C PHE A 60 -18.39 -4.72 0.22
N SER A 61 -19.10 -4.76 1.35
CA SER A 61 -20.35 -5.48 1.52
C SER A 61 -21.27 -5.21 0.32
N LEU A 62 -21.44 -6.19 -0.59
CA LEU A 62 -22.63 -6.47 -1.43
C LEU A 62 -22.34 -7.66 -2.39
N PRO A 63 -23.36 -8.39 -2.88
CA PRO A 63 -23.29 -9.81 -3.25
C PRO A 63 -22.68 -10.05 -4.64
N LEU A 64 -21.91 -11.14 -4.78
CA LEU A 64 -21.59 -11.99 -5.96
C LEU A 64 -21.35 -11.38 -7.36
N SER A 65 -21.50 -10.08 -7.57
CA SER A 65 -21.26 -9.33 -8.80
C SER A 65 -20.36 -8.15 -8.47
N SER A 66 -19.07 -8.44 -8.25
CA SER A 66 -18.02 -7.44 -8.12
C SER A 66 -17.78 -6.82 -9.51
N ILE A 67 -18.53 -5.75 -9.81
CA ILE A 67 -18.25 -4.91 -10.97
C ILE A 67 -17.03 -4.06 -10.60
N LEU A 68 -15.91 -4.35 -11.25
CA LEU A 68 -14.66 -3.65 -11.03
C LEU A 68 -14.64 -2.36 -11.84
N ASP A 69 -14.58 -1.26 -11.11
CA ASP A 69 -14.44 0.09 -11.66
C ASP A 69 -12.97 0.48 -11.80
N ARG A 70 -12.70 1.45 -12.67
CA ARG A 70 -11.35 1.96 -12.94
C ARG A 70 -10.60 2.31 -11.65
N ASP A 71 -11.27 2.96 -10.70
CA ASP A 71 -10.67 3.38 -9.44
C ASP A 71 -10.25 2.21 -8.56
N ALA A 72 -10.95 1.06 -8.62
CA ALA A 72 -10.57 -0.12 -7.87
C ALA A 72 -9.26 -0.72 -8.41
N VAL A 73 -9.16 -0.88 -9.73
CA VAL A 73 -7.90 -1.30 -10.39
C VAL A 73 -6.80 -0.30 -10.08
N ARG A 74 -7.08 1.01 -10.21
CA ARG A 74 -6.09 2.07 -9.98
C ARG A 74 -5.57 2.08 -8.55
N ARG A 75 -6.41 1.82 -7.55
CA ARG A 75 -5.97 1.72 -6.14
C ARG A 75 -5.02 0.55 -5.93
N VAL A 76 -5.36 -0.64 -6.44
CA VAL A 76 -4.50 -1.82 -6.31
C VAL A 76 -3.21 -1.66 -7.11
N VAL A 77 -3.28 -1.10 -8.31
CA VAL A 77 -2.10 -0.76 -9.12
C VAL A 77 -1.22 0.26 -8.39
N ALA A 78 -1.81 1.30 -7.79
CA ALA A 78 -1.06 2.27 -6.99
C ALA A 78 -0.39 1.60 -5.78
N LEU A 79 -1.09 0.69 -5.08
CA LEU A 79 -0.52 -0.09 -3.97
C LEU A 79 0.64 -0.96 -4.45
N LEU A 80 0.49 -1.67 -5.57
CA LEU A 80 1.53 -2.51 -6.15
C LEU A 80 2.77 -1.71 -6.56
N VAL A 81 2.57 -0.55 -7.21
CA VAL A 81 3.65 0.36 -7.59
C VAL A 81 4.31 1.01 -6.37
N GLU A 82 3.53 1.44 -5.37
CA GLU A 82 4.06 1.98 -4.11
C GLU A 82 4.84 0.92 -3.32
N ALA A 83 4.42 -0.35 -3.36
CA ALA A 83 5.14 -1.44 -2.72
C ALA A 83 6.47 -1.71 -3.43
N GLU A 84 6.52 -1.67 -4.76
CA GLU A 84 7.74 -1.80 -5.55
C GLU A 84 8.70 -0.61 -5.31
N GLU A 85 8.20 0.63 -5.34
CA GLU A 85 8.98 1.84 -5.01
C GLU A 85 9.47 1.83 -3.55
N ALA A 86 8.68 1.30 -2.61
CA ALA A 86 9.08 1.17 -1.21
C ALA A 86 10.15 0.08 -1.00
N VAL A 87 10.22 -0.94 -1.85
CA VAL A 87 11.30 -1.94 -1.85
C VAL A 87 12.59 -1.33 -2.42
N ASP A 88 12.50 -0.49 -3.45
CA ASP A 88 13.67 0.18 -4.04
C ASP A 88 14.19 1.34 -3.18
N ALA A 89 13.30 2.02 -2.44
CA ALA A 89 13.65 3.01 -1.41
C ALA A 89 14.08 2.38 -0.07
N ALA A 90 14.00 1.05 0.07
CA ALA A 90 14.47 0.32 1.23
C ALA A 90 16.00 0.19 1.23
N SER A 91 16.68 1.33 1.37
CA SER A 91 17.77 1.34 2.34
C SER A 91 17.19 0.86 3.69
N PRO A 92 17.87 -0.03 4.43
CA PRO A 92 17.38 -0.60 5.69
C PRO A 92 17.04 0.44 6.78
N ALA A 93 17.26 1.73 6.52
CA ALA A 93 16.89 2.85 7.37
C ALA A 93 15.40 3.27 7.27
N ALA A 94 14.72 3.07 6.13
CA ALA A 94 13.40 3.68 5.88
C ALA A 94 12.19 2.81 6.28
N THR A 95 12.35 1.48 6.29
CA THR A 95 11.32 0.50 6.70
C THR A 95 10.97 0.56 8.19
N SER A 96 11.76 1.26 9.00
CA SER A 96 11.50 1.44 10.44
C SER A 96 10.36 2.44 10.74
N ALA A 97 9.91 3.27 9.78
CA ALA A 97 9.06 4.42 10.12
C ALA A 97 7.54 4.15 10.16
N ARG A 98 7.02 3.11 9.49
CA ARG A 98 5.55 2.93 9.36
C ARG A 98 4.87 2.09 10.45
N SER A 99 5.65 1.41 11.31
CA SER A 99 5.16 0.76 12.53
C SER A 99 6.30 0.29 13.44
N ALA A 100 7.32 1.13 13.69
CA ALA A 100 8.28 0.84 14.76
C ALA A 100 7.64 1.09 16.12
N LEU A 101 7.18 0.01 16.76
CA LEU A 101 7.06 -0.02 18.22
C LEU A 101 8.44 0.33 18.79
N ARG A 102 8.50 1.37 19.63
CA ARG A 102 9.72 1.79 20.32
C ARG A 102 9.61 1.39 21.79
N VAL A 103 10.57 0.61 22.26
CA VAL A 103 10.74 0.34 23.68
C VAL A 103 11.39 1.56 24.30
N VAL A 104 10.68 2.20 25.23
CA VAL A 104 11.21 3.33 25.98
C VAL A 104 11.82 2.78 27.27
N ASP A 105 13.13 2.93 27.42
CA ASP A 105 13.81 2.60 28.68
C ASP A 105 13.48 3.67 29.73
N SER A 106 12.82 3.27 30.81
CA SER A 106 12.42 4.15 31.91
C SER A 106 13.57 4.88 32.60
N PHE A 107 14.81 4.39 32.48
CA PHE A 107 15.99 5.02 33.08
C PHE A 107 16.59 6.13 32.20
N VAL A 108 16.21 6.20 30.92
CA VAL A 108 16.74 7.15 29.93
C VAL A 108 15.70 8.23 29.56
N VAL A 109 14.48 8.16 30.12
CA VAL A 109 13.43 9.16 29.89
C VAL A 109 13.71 10.45 30.67
N PRO A 110 13.59 11.64 30.04
CA PRO A 110 13.67 12.90 30.74
C PRO A 110 12.64 12.99 31.87
N ARG A 111 13.09 13.39 33.06
CA ARG A 111 12.22 13.51 34.23
C ARG A 111 11.54 14.88 34.20
N PHE A 112 10.25 14.95 34.51
CA PHE A 112 9.52 16.22 34.52
C PHE A 112 8.88 16.47 35.89
N HIS A 113 8.92 17.71 36.36
CA HIS A 113 8.22 18.17 37.56
C HIS A 113 6.99 18.97 37.17
N TYR A 114 5.88 18.72 37.87
CA TYR A 114 4.63 19.43 37.67
C TYR A 114 4.53 20.64 38.61
N ASP A 115 4.29 21.83 38.05
CA ASP A 115 3.93 23.03 38.80
C ASP A 115 2.40 23.19 38.83
N PRO A 116 1.73 22.99 39.98
CA PRO A 116 0.27 23.08 40.07
C PRO A 116 -0.26 24.52 39.98
N ILE A 117 0.58 25.53 40.20
CA ILE A 117 0.19 26.94 40.14
C ILE A 117 0.13 27.36 38.67
N LYS A 118 1.19 27.05 37.92
CA LYS A 118 1.29 27.41 36.50
C LYS A 118 0.65 26.37 35.58
N LYS A 119 0.33 25.18 36.09
CA LYS A 119 -0.21 24.03 35.34
C LYS A 119 0.68 23.61 34.17
N VAL A 120 2.00 23.62 34.39
CA VAL A 120 3.00 23.24 33.38
C VAL A 120 4.01 22.25 33.96
N PHE A 121 4.58 21.44 33.06
CA PHE A 121 5.67 20.54 33.36
C PHE A 121 7.01 21.18 32.98
N TYR A 122 7.98 21.09 33.88
CA TYR A 122 9.36 21.53 33.63
C TYR A 122 10.27 20.31 33.58
N GLU A 123 11.15 20.28 32.59
CA GLU A 123 12.19 19.25 32.53
C GLU A 123 13.15 19.40 33.70
N TYR A 124 13.34 18.31 34.43
CA TYR A 124 14.33 18.21 35.49
C TYR A 124 15.66 17.84 34.87
N VAL A 125 16.48 18.86 34.65
CA VAL A 125 17.88 18.67 34.30
C VAL A 125 18.61 18.43 35.61
N ASP A 126 19.03 17.18 35.86
CA ASP A 126 19.89 16.89 37.01
C ASP A 126 21.21 17.64 36.79
N ALA A 127 21.52 18.58 37.68
CA ALA A 127 22.68 19.46 37.56
C ALA A 127 24.00 18.76 37.97
N ALA A 128 24.17 17.51 37.54
CA ALA A 128 25.37 16.68 37.73
C ALA A 128 25.58 15.86 36.43
N SER A 129 26.52 16.13 35.54
CA SER A 129 27.68 17.02 35.56
C SER A 129 28.08 17.32 34.11
N PRO A 130 28.81 18.42 33.84
CA PRO A 130 29.59 18.56 32.61
C PRO A 130 30.85 17.67 32.64
N LEU A 131 31.31 17.33 31.43
CA LEU A 131 32.54 16.62 31.01
C LEU A 131 32.40 15.11 30.76
#